data_AF-M0FR64-F1
#
_entry.id   AF-M0FR64-F1
#
_cell.length_a   1.000
_cell.length_b   1.000
_cell.length_c   1.000
_cell.angle_alpha   90.00
_cell.angle_beta   90.00
_cell.angle_gamma   90.00
#
_symmetry.space_group_name_H-M   'P 1'
#
loop_
_entity.id
_entity.type
_entity.pdbx_description
1 polymer ?
#
loop_
_entity_poly.entity_id
_entity_poly.type
_entity_poly.pdbx_seq_one_letter_code
_entity_poly.pdbx_strand_id
1 'polypeptide(L)'
;MQRRRVLASLGSLALLSGCLGGPDEPSTETTTTSGTNTSESESTESGRAATTTDDCGRTEFCEGSELVRVRVDGGFSGEVVLNPACRESDIELSPGETETLVRQTDAETCDVELLVDGEVAYDGRIQDYEYVMVRVGSDGEISLQKEVL
;
A
#
# COMPACT_ATOMS: atom_id res chain seq x y z
N MET A 1 -11.11 34.11 -34.78
CA MET A 1 -11.49 35.26 -33.93
C MET A 1 -12.23 34.73 -32.72
N GLN A 2 -11.65 34.78 -31.52
CA GLN A 2 -12.43 34.75 -30.28
C GLN A 2 -11.71 35.61 -29.26
N ARG A 3 -12.46 36.56 -28.68
CA ARG A 3 -11.99 37.66 -27.85
C ARG A 3 -12.65 37.56 -26.48
N ARG A 4 -11.87 37.99 -25.47
CA ARG A 4 -12.23 38.44 -24.10
C ARG A 4 -12.38 37.31 -23.06
N ARG A 5 -11.51 37.21 -22.05
CA ARG A 5 -11.23 38.06 -20.86
C ARG A 5 -12.41 38.13 -19.87
N VAL A 6 -12.24 37.52 -18.70
CA VAL A 6 -12.74 38.04 -17.41
C VAL A 6 -11.72 37.70 -16.31
N LEU A 7 -11.29 38.74 -15.59
CA LEU A 7 -10.59 38.70 -14.30
C LEU A 7 -11.64 38.69 -13.18
N ALA A 8 -11.49 37.85 -12.17
CA ALA A 8 -12.14 37.98 -10.86
C ALA A 8 -11.19 37.34 -9.84
N SER A 9 -10.34 38.13 -9.19
CA SER A 9 -10.57 38.82 -7.91
C SER A 9 -10.27 37.94 -6.69
N LEU A 10 -9.17 38.33 -6.03
CA LEU A 10 -8.71 38.12 -4.67
C LEU A 10 -9.78 37.71 -3.64
N GLY A 11 -9.47 36.66 -2.86
CA GLY A 11 -10.06 36.37 -1.56
C GLY A 11 -8.98 35.82 -0.62
N SER A 12 -8.66 36.58 0.43
CA SER A 12 -7.61 36.27 1.42
C SER A 12 -8.13 35.39 2.57
N LEU A 13 -7.27 34.48 3.01
CA LEU A 13 -6.96 34.02 4.37
C LEU A 13 -8.07 34.00 5.44
N ALA A 14 -8.34 32.79 5.94
CA ALA A 14 -8.59 32.57 7.37
C ALA A 14 -7.75 31.38 7.86
N LEU A 15 -6.71 31.70 8.63
CA LEU A 15 -5.97 30.75 9.46
C LEU A 15 -6.84 30.47 10.71
N LEU A 16 -7.20 29.22 10.95
CA LEU A 16 -7.67 28.77 12.25
C LEU A 16 -6.58 27.89 12.87
N SER A 17 -5.82 28.54 13.73
CA SER A 17 -5.00 27.98 14.79
C SER A 17 -5.86 27.21 15.79
N GLY A 18 -5.50 25.95 16.07
CA GLY A 18 -5.99 25.17 17.19
C GLY A 18 -4.87 24.26 17.70
N CYS A 19 -4.16 24.72 18.72
CA CYS A 19 -3.04 24.04 19.38
C CYS A 19 -3.50 23.04 20.46
N LEU A 20 -2.74 21.94 20.52
CA LEU A 20 -2.23 21.18 21.68
C LEU A 20 -2.97 21.24 23.03
N GLY A 21 -3.30 20.05 23.53
CA GLY A 21 -3.39 19.72 24.95
C GLY A 21 -3.15 18.22 25.14
N GLY A 22 -1.95 17.86 25.65
CA GLY A 22 -1.50 16.49 25.88
C GLY A 22 -1.90 15.93 27.27
N PRO A 23 -1.04 15.11 27.91
CA PRO A 23 -1.29 13.70 28.20
C PRO A 23 -1.49 13.41 29.70
N ASP A 24 -2.18 12.31 30.02
CA ASP A 24 -2.13 11.65 31.34
C ASP A 24 -2.14 10.11 31.17
N GLU A 25 -0.91 9.57 31.15
CA GLU A 25 -0.33 8.47 31.96
C GLU A 25 -1.18 7.34 32.61
N PRO A 26 -0.52 6.22 32.99
CA PRO A 26 -1.02 4.85 32.81
C PRO A 26 -1.64 4.25 34.07
N SER A 27 -2.55 3.28 33.90
CA SER A 27 -2.78 2.25 34.91
C SER A 27 -2.06 0.97 34.49
N THR A 28 -0.85 0.83 35.01
CA THR A 28 -0.19 -0.45 35.23
C THR A 28 -0.96 -1.18 36.33
N GLU A 29 -1.67 -2.25 35.97
CA GLU A 29 -1.91 -3.34 36.91
C GLU A 29 -1.11 -4.56 36.47
N THR A 30 0.05 -4.69 37.11
CA THR A 30 0.74 -5.96 37.29
C THR A 30 -0.22 -6.95 37.94
N THR A 31 -0.50 -8.05 37.27
CA THR A 31 -0.78 -9.31 37.96
C THR A 31 0.15 -10.38 37.40
N THR A 32 1.14 -10.69 38.23
CA THR A 32 1.96 -11.89 38.17
C THR A 32 1.07 -13.11 38.40
N THR A 33 1.05 -14.03 37.45
CA THR A 33 0.78 -15.43 37.76
C THR A 33 1.75 -16.31 36.98
N SER A 34 2.68 -16.91 37.72
CA SER A 34 3.54 -17.99 37.26
C SER A 34 2.70 -19.15 36.73
N GLY A 35 2.89 -19.49 35.47
CA GLY A 35 2.43 -20.73 34.86
C GLY A 35 3.62 -21.46 34.28
N THR A 36 4.24 -22.31 35.09
CA THR A 36 5.22 -23.30 34.64
C THR A 36 4.49 -24.32 33.76
N ASN A 37 4.55 -24.15 32.45
CA ASN A 37 4.25 -25.21 31.49
C ASN A 37 5.56 -25.70 30.89
N THR A 38 6.12 -26.71 31.54
CA THR A 38 7.01 -27.66 30.89
C THR A 38 6.21 -28.35 29.79
N SER A 39 6.46 -27.96 28.54
CA SER A 39 6.16 -28.79 27.38
C SER A 39 7.49 -29.12 26.73
N GLU A 40 8.02 -30.28 27.12
CA GLU A 40 8.87 -31.07 26.24
C GLU A 40 8.05 -31.34 24.97
N SER A 41 8.51 -30.79 23.86
CA SER A 41 8.17 -31.26 22.54
C SER A 41 9.44 -31.14 21.73
N GLU A 42 10.24 -32.21 21.83
CA GLU A 42 11.16 -32.58 20.78
C GLU A 42 10.34 -32.71 19.50
N SER A 43 10.57 -31.80 18.56
CA SER A 43 10.04 -31.91 17.21
C SER A 43 11.15 -31.51 16.27
N THR A 44 11.83 -32.55 15.81
CA THR A 44 12.45 -32.67 14.49
C THR A 44 13.35 -31.52 14.07
N GLU A 45 14.64 -31.79 14.22
CA GLU A 45 15.65 -31.44 13.24
C GLU A 45 15.12 -31.75 11.82
N SER A 46 14.54 -30.74 11.20
CA SER A 46 14.59 -30.58 9.77
C SER A 46 15.20 -29.20 9.57
N GLY A 47 16.53 -29.19 9.63
CA GLY A 47 17.31 -28.12 9.05
C GLY A 47 17.03 -28.08 7.55
N ARG A 48 15.90 -27.45 7.18
CA ARG A 48 15.79 -26.88 5.86
C ARG A 48 16.71 -25.66 5.93
N ALA A 49 17.92 -25.83 5.40
CA ALA A 49 18.81 -24.72 5.13
C ALA A 49 17.97 -23.62 4.46
N ALA A 50 17.75 -22.52 5.20
CA ALA A 50 17.55 -21.24 4.56
C ALA A 50 18.80 -20.96 3.73
N THR A 51 18.64 -20.13 2.71
CA THR A 51 19.68 -19.63 1.80
C THR A 51 19.97 -20.52 0.58
N THR A 52 19.47 -20.07 -0.58
CA THR A 52 20.30 -19.82 -1.78
C THR A 52 19.42 -19.24 -2.90
N THR A 53 18.94 -17.99 -2.78
CA THR A 53 18.65 -17.15 -3.96
C THR A 53 18.70 -15.64 -3.64
N ASP A 54 19.53 -15.20 -2.68
CA ASP A 54 19.83 -13.75 -2.60
C ASP A 54 20.98 -13.44 -3.54
N ASP A 55 20.67 -13.32 -4.83
CA ASP A 55 21.54 -12.60 -5.78
C ASP A 55 20.77 -11.49 -6.51
N CYS A 56 19.63 -11.08 -5.96
CA CYS A 56 19.07 -9.76 -6.18
C CYS A 56 19.86 -8.77 -5.29
N GLY A 57 20.26 -7.63 -5.85
CA GLY A 57 21.07 -6.64 -5.16
C GLY A 57 20.47 -6.16 -3.84
N ARG A 58 21.32 -5.73 -2.89
CA ARG A 58 20.87 -5.22 -1.57
C ARG A 58 20.01 -3.95 -1.62
N THR A 59 19.90 -3.35 -2.80
CA THR A 59 19.23 -2.07 -3.05
C THR A 59 17.99 -2.24 -3.92
N GLU A 60 17.58 -3.47 -4.21
CA GLU A 60 16.44 -3.78 -5.08
C GLU A 60 15.58 -4.89 -4.47
N PHE A 61 14.31 -4.92 -4.85
CA PHE A 61 13.39 -5.98 -4.49
C PHE A 61 13.53 -7.16 -5.47
N CYS A 62 13.55 -8.37 -4.90
CA CYS A 62 13.77 -9.62 -5.63
C CYS A 62 12.50 -10.13 -6.31
N GLU A 63 12.66 -11.10 -7.22
CA GLU A 63 11.56 -11.94 -7.69
C GLU A 63 10.74 -12.50 -6.51
N GLY A 64 9.42 -12.53 -6.65
CA GLY A 64 8.49 -13.01 -5.64
C GLY A 64 8.15 -12.01 -4.53
N SER A 65 8.83 -10.87 -4.44
CA SER A 65 8.44 -9.75 -3.56
C SER A 65 7.18 -9.04 -4.06
N GLU A 66 6.50 -8.28 -3.19
CA GLU A 66 5.35 -7.48 -3.60
C GLU A 66 5.78 -6.26 -4.41
N LEU A 67 5.13 -6.03 -5.56
CA LEU A 67 5.31 -4.86 -6.42
C LEU A 67 4.24 -3.82 -6.16
N VAL A 68 2.97 -4.22 -6.25
CA VAL A 68 1.83 -3.37 -5.88
C VAL A 68 0.80 -4.18 -5.13
N ARG A 69 0.19 -3.58 -4.11
CA ARG A 69 -0.98 -4.13 -3.43
C ARG A 69 -2.11 -3.13 -3.49
N VAL A 70 -3.25 -3.53 -4.04
CA VAL A 70 -4.45 -2.70 -4.10
C VAL A 70 -5.50 -3.30 -3.18
N ARG A 71 -6.08 -2.48 -2.30
CA ARG A 71 -7.19 -2.89 -1.43
C ARG A 71 -8.39 -1.98 -1.65
N VAL A 72 -9.52 -2.58 -1.96
CA VAL A 72 -10.79 -1.87 -2.13
C VAL A 72 -11.61 -2.00 -0.85
N ASP A 73 -12.13 -0.89 -0.35
CA ASP A 73 -13.03 -0.93 0.81
C ASP A 73 -14.31 -1.71 0.49
N GLY A 74 -14.84 -2.43 1.48
CA GLY A 74 -16.07 -3.23 1.31
C GLY A 74 -17.35 -2.40 1.14
N GLY A 75 -17.33 -1.14 1.56
CA GLY A 75 -18.42 -0.19 1.39
C GLY A 75 -18.38 0.57 0.05
N PHE A 76 -17.36 0.35 -0.78
CA PHE A 76 -17.28 0.94 -2.11
C PHE A 76 -18.35 0.35 -3.04
N SER A 77 -18.92 1.17 -3.92
CA SER A 77 -20.03 0.76 -4.82
C SER A 77 -19.75 0.95 -6.31
N GLY A 78 -18.53 1.38 -6.66
CA GLY A 78 -18.12 1.61 -8.04
C GLY A 78 -17.29 0.49 -8.63
N GLU A 79 -16.62 0.79 -9.74
CA GLU A 79 -15.69 -0.08 -10.44
C GLU A 79 -14.24 0.30 -10.11
N VAL A 80 -13.38 -0.69 -9.87
CA VAL A 80 -11.94 -0.49 -9.73
C VAL A 80 -11.22 -1.39 -10.73
N VAL A 81 -10.35 -0.81 -11.55
CA VAL A 81 -9.53 -1.56 -12.51
C VAL A 81 -8.07 -1.18 -12.32
N LEU A 82 -7.23 -2.17 -12.09
CA LEU A 82 -5.78 -2.04 -12.07
C LEU A 82 -5.22 -2.43 -13.44
N ASN A 83 -4.49 -1.51 -14.06
CA ASN A 83 -3.83 -1.67 -15.36
C ASN A 83 -2.31 -1.69 -15.15
N PRO A 84 -1.69 -2.85 -14.90
CA PRO A 84 -0.24 -2.96 -14.78
C PRO A 84 0.39 -3.26 -16.15
N ALA A 85 1.22 -2.33 -16.65
CA ALA A 85 1.88 -2.47 -17.95
C ALA A 85 2.89 -3.64 -18.02
N CYS A 86 3.30 -4.16 -16.86
CA CYS A 86 4.13 -5.34 -16.74
C CYS A 86 3.36 -6.68 -16.84
N ARG A 87 2.03 -6.64 -17.04
CA ARG A 87 1.20 -7.84 -17.24
C ARG A 87 0.42 -7.74 -18.55
N GLU A 88 -0.14 -8.86 -18.98
CA GLU A 88 -0.86 -8.95 -20.25
C GLU A 88 -2.32 -8.47 -20.16
N SER A 89 -2.87 -8.38 -18.94
CA SER A 89 -4.28 -8.10 -18.70
C SER A 89 -4.48 -7.12 -17.56
N ASP A 90 -5.54 -6.33 -17.70
CA ASP A 90 -6.10 -5.52 -16.63
C ASP A 90 -6.76 -6.43 -15.57
N ILE A 91 -6.84 -5.94 -14.34
CA ILE A 91 -7.37 -6.67 -13.18
C ILE A 91 -8.53 -5.87 -12.60
N GLU A 92 -9.74 -6.39 -12.73
CA GLU A 92 -10.94 -5.84 -12.09
C GLU A 92 -10.96 -6.25 -10.61
N LEU A 93 -11.20 -5.28 -9.71
CA LEU A 93 -11.31 -5.54 -8.27
C LEU A 93 -12.73 -5.26 -7.77
N SER A 94 -13.28 -6.22 -7.04
CA SER A 94 -14.57 -6.09 -6.37
C SER A 94 -14.46 -5.31 -5.05
N PRO A 95 -15.56 -4.70 -4.56
CA PRO A 95 -15.60 -4.15 -3.21
C PRO A 95 -15.18 -5.17 -2.15
N GLY A 96 -14.25 -4.79 -1.28
CA GLY A 96 -13.68 -5.64 -0.23
C GLY A 96 -12.53 -6.54 -0.69
N GLU A 97 -12.19 -6.53 -1.98
CA GLU A 97 -11.10 -7.32 -2.54
C GLU A 97 -9.72 -6.71 -2.21
N THR A 98 -8.70 -7.58 -2.23
CA THR A 98 -7.30 -7.16 -2.18
C THR A 98 -6.53 -7.93 -3.24
N GLU A 99 -5.96 -7.20 -4.19
CA GLU A 99 -5.06 -7.75 -5.21
C GLU A 99 -3.62 -7.48 -4.81
N THR A 100 -2.72 -8.42 -5.08
CA THR A 100 -1.28 -8.26 -4.83
C THR A 100 -0.50 -8.74 -6.03
N LEU A 101 0.10 -7.81 -6.76
CA LEU A 101 1.01 -8.12 -7.83
C LEU A 101 2.39 -8.39 -7.25
N VAL A 102 2.91 -9.59 -7.49
CA VAL A 102 4.27 -9.97 -7.13
C VAL A 102 5.23 -9.76 -8.29
N ARG A 103 6.50 -9.51 -7.99
CA ARG A 103 7.56 -9.44 -9.00
C ARG A 103 7.78 -10.80 -9.66
N GLN A 104 7.83 -10.82 -10.99
CA GLN A 104 8.11 -12.03 -11.79
C GLN A 104 9.60 -12.17 -12.12
N THR A 105 10.37 -11.11 -11.94
CA THR A 105 11.83 -11.09 -12.11
C THR A 105 12.45 -10.20 -11.04
N ASP A 106 13.74 -10.41 -10.76
CA ASP A 106 14.51 -9.47 -9.93
C ASP A 106 14.46 -8.06 -10.51
N ALA A 107 14.45 -7.05 -9.63
CA ALA A 107 14.45 -5.64 -9.99
C ALA A 107 13.32 -5.25 -10.97
N GLU A 108 12.18 -5.95 -10.92
CA GLU A 108 11.07 -5.64 -11.82
C GLU A 108 10.57 -4.21 -11.56
N THR A 109 10.44 -3.46 -12.66
CA THR A 109 9.84 -2.13 -12.73
C THR A 109 8.52 -2.24 -13.49
N CYS A 110 7.49 -1.53 -13.05
CA CYS A 110 6.17 -1.57 -13.68
C CYS A 110 5.52 -0.19 -13.69
N ASP A 111 5.05 0.24 -14.85
CA ASP A 111 4.11 1.36 -14.95
C ASP A 111 2.72 0.84 -14.58
N VAL A 112 2.04 1.53 -13.66
CA VAL A 112 0.76 1.11 -13.08
C VAL A 112 -0.23 2.26 -13.12
N GLU A 113 -1.39 2.00 -13.71
CA GLU A 113 -2.56 2.88 -13.67
C GLU A 113 -3.68 2.20 -12.88
N LEU A 114 -4.36 2.94 -11.99
CA LEU A 114 -5.55 2.48 -11.29
C LEU A 114 -6.71 3.41 -11.66
N LEU A 115 -7.78 2.82 -12.18
CA LEU A 115 -9.02 3.50 -12.51
C LEU A 115 -10.04 3.25 -11.42
N VAL A 116 -10.76 4.32 -11.06
CA VAL A 116 -11.95 4.26 -10.21
C VAL A 116 -13.09 4.86 -11.01
N ASP A 117 -14.14 4.08 -11.26
CA ASP A 117 -15.28 4.45 -12.11
C ASP A 117 -14.87 4.96 -13.51
N GLY A 118 -13.83 4.36 -14.07
CA GLY A 118 -13.28 4.70 -15.39
C GLY A 118 -12.42 5.97 -15.45
N GLU A 119 -12.18 6.63 -14.30
CA GLU A 119 -11.28 7.78 -14.19
C GLU A 119 -9.95 7.36 -13.57
N VAL A 120 -8.84 7.89 -14.09
CA VAL A 120 -7.49 7.61 -13.55
C VAL A 120 -7.35 8.23 -12.17
N ALA A 121 -7.30 7.38 -11.15
CA ALA A 121 -7.17 7.77 -9.75
C ALA A 121 -5.72 7.67 -9.24
N TYR A 122 -4.91 6.80 -9.86
CA TYR A 122 -3.46 6.72 -9.65
C TYR A 122 -2.76 6.36 -10.97
N ASP A 123 -1.65 7.02 -11.26
CA ASP A 123 -0.75 6.73 -12.37
C ASP A 123 0.69 6.89 -11.85
N GLY A 124 1.47 5.81 -11.90
CA GLY A 124 2.83 5.83 -11.38
C GLY A 124 3.68 4.67 -11.85
N ARG A 125 4.97 4.96 -11.98
CA ARG A 125 6.02 3.97 -12.22
C ARG A 125 6.59 3.47 -10.91
N ILE A 126 6.43 2.19 -10.63
CA ILE A 126 6.99 1.50 -9.47
C ILE A 126 8.35 0.95 -9.86
N GLN A 127 9.41 1.46 -9.23
CA GLN A 127 10.79 1.09 -9.55
C GLN A 127 11.21 -0.24 -8.87
N ASP A 128 12.35 -0.75 -9.27
CA ASP A 128 13.03 -1.94 -8.73
C ASP A 128 13.22 -1.90 -7.21
N TYR A 129 13.43 -0.73 -6.63
CA TYR A 129 13.62 -0.53 -5.18
C TYR A 129 12.35 -0.09 -4.43
N GLU A 130 11.18 -0.16 -5.06
CA GLU A 130 9.93 0.39 -4.52
C GLU A 130 8.80 -0.64 -4.39
N TYR A 131 7.96 -0.48 -3.37
CA TYR A 131 6.68 -1.15 -3.23
C TYR A 131 5.59 -0.12 -2.95
N VAL A 132 4.42 -0.29 -3.56
CA VAL A 132 3.28 0.63 -3.36
C VAL A 132 2.04 -0.14 -2.89
N MET A 133 1.45 0.33 -1.79
CA MET A 133 0.12 -0.05 -1.36
C MET A 133 -0.86 1.08 -1.69
N VAL A 134 -1.90 0.75 -2.46
CA VAL A 134 -3.00 1.63 -2.80
C VAL A 134 -4.26 1.17 -2.07
N ARG A 135 -4.97 2.10 -1.43
CA ARG A 135 -6.27 1.83 -0.83
C ARG A 135 -7.32 2.71 -1.47
N VAL A 136 -8.41 2.09 -1.93
CA VAL A 136 -9.62 2.76 -2.40
C VAL A 136 -10.61 2.80 -1.24
N GLY A 137 -10.98 4.01 -0.81
CA GLY A 137 -11.97 4.24 0.24
C GLY A 137 -13.40 3.92 -0.21
N SER A 138 -14.34 3.89 0.74
CA SER A 138 -15.76 3.66 0.44
C SER A 138 -16.38 4.73 -0.46
N ASP A 139 -15.77 5.91 -0.51
CA ASP A 139 -16.13 7.07 -1.32
C ASP A 139 -15.31 7.20 -2.62
N GLY A 140 -14.42 6.24 -2.89
CA GLY A 140 -13.52 6.27 -4.04
C GLY A 140 -12.23 7.06 -3.82
N GLU A 141 -12.04 7.68 -2.66
CA GLU A 141 -10.79 8.39 -2.35
C GLU A 141 -9.59 7.43 -2.28
N ILE A 142 -8.45 7.86 -2.83
CA ILE A 142 -7.24 7.05 -2.86
C ILE A 142 -6.30 7.47 -1.72
N SER A 143 -5.77 6.48 -1.00
CA SER A 143 -4.63 6.67 -0.12
C SER A 143 -3.46 5.76 -0.50
N LEU A 144 -2.25 6.31 -0.44
CA LEU A 144 -1.04 5.66 -0.90
C LEU A 144 -0.05 5.49 0.27
N GLN A 145 0.56 4.31 0.34
CA GLN A 145 1.74 4.06 1.14
C GLN A 145 2.83 3.48 0.24
N LYS A 146 4.02 4.07 0.30
CA LYS A 146 5.17 3.66 -0.49
C LYS A 146 6.31 3.24 0.42
N GLU A 147 6.91 2.10 0.12
CA GLU A 147 8.12 1.60 0.74
C GLU A 147 9.27 1.65 -0.27
N VAL A 148 10.46 1.99 0.22
CA VAL A 148 11.68 2.20 -0.57
C VAL A 148 12.83 1.60 0.23
N LEU A 149 13.72 0.84 -0.43
CA LEU A 149 14.92 0.25 0.18
C LEU A 149 16.07 1.25 0.37
#